data_AF-A0ABD1X7Z0-F1
#
_entry.id   AF-A0ABD1X7Z0-F1
#
_cell.length_a   1.000
_cell.length_b   1.000
_cell.length_c   1.000
_cell.angle_alpha   90.00
_cell.angle_beta   90.00
_cell.angle_gamma   90.00
#
_symmetry.space_group_name_H-M   'P 1'
#
loop_
_entity.id
_entity.type
_entity.pdbx_description
1 polymer ?
#
loop_
_entity_poly.entity_id
_entity_poly.type
_entity_poly.pdbx_seq_one_letter_code
_entity_poly.pdbx_strand_id
1 'polypeptide(L)'
;MDEPVVEFPPLKVRDIPRFETHDPEGVNQFLVKMVEGTKKASGLIFNTFKELEEPELAKLGEEFTVPAFPIGPFHKYFSASSSSLWTQDRTSISWLDTQATKSVIYVSFGSVATMHEEQLNEVAWGLENSKQPFLWVVRPGLVHGME
;
A
#
# COMPACT_ATOMS: atom_id res chain seq x y z
N MET A 1 7.25 1.31 -22.20
CA MET A 1 6.70 1.17 -20.84
C MET A 1 5.24 0.68 -20.83
N ASP A 2 4.48 0.91 -21.90
CA ASP A 2 3.10 0.42 -22.02
C ASP A 2 2.99 -1.00 -22.61
N GLU A 3 4.12 -1.69 -22.81
CA GLU A 3 4.14 -3.07 -23.28
C GLU A 3 3.49 -3.98 -22.22
N PRO A 4 2.72 -5.00 -22.64
CA PRO A 4 2.09 -5.93 -21.70
C PRO A 4 3.12 -6.84 -21.03
N VAL A 5 2.86 -7.20 -19.78
CA VAL A 5 3.56 -8.28 -19.08
C VAL A 5 2.80 -9.56 -19.38
N VAL A 6 3.36 -10.38 -20.27
CA VAL A 6 2.67 -11.54 -20.87
C VAL A 6 2.25 -12.55 -19.81
N GLU A 7 3.08 -12.69 -18.78
CA GLU A 7 2.88 -13.61 -17.66
C GLU A 7 1.76 -13.15 -16.71
N PHE A 8 1.49 -11.84 -16.65
CA PHE A 8 0.58 -11.22 -15.68
C PHE A 8 -0.38 -10.18 -16.30
N PRO A 9 -1.29 -10.57 -17.20
CA PRO A 9 -2.31 -9.65 -17.70
C PRO A 9 -3.26 -9.22 -16.57
N PRO A 10 -3.72 -7.95 -16.53
CA PRO A 10 -3.56 -6.90 -17.55
C PRO A 10 -2.36 -5.96 -17.30
N LEU A 11 -1.38 -6.35 -16.48
CA LEU A 11 -0.27 -5.47 -16.10
C LEU A 11 0.58 -5.10 -17.31
N LYS A 12 1.06 -3.86 -17.29
CA LYS A 12 2.06 -3.33 -18.22
C LYS A 12 3.40 -3.19 -17.51
N VAL A 13 4.47 -3.05 -18.29
CA VAL A 13 5.85 -2.87 -17.78
C VAL A 13 5.98 -1.66 -16.83
N ARG A 14 5.12 -0.64 -16.97
CA ARG A 14 5.03 0.53 -16.06
C ARG A 14 4.39 0.23 -14.71
N ASP A 15 3.59 -0.83 -14.61
CA ASP A 15 2.85 -1.20 -13.39
C ASP A 15 3.69 -2.11 -12.47
N ILE A 16 4.83 -2.63 -12.97
CA ILE A 16 5.76 -3.44 -12.19
C ILE A 16 6.49 -2.55 -11.17
N PRO A 17 6.53 -2.90 -9.88
CA PRO A 17 7.25 -2.14 -8.87
C PRO A 17 8.71 -1.93 -9.25
N ARG A 18 9.14 -0.67 -9.26
CA ARG A 18 10.53 -0.29 -9.49
C ARG A 18 11.08 0.34 -8.23
N PHE A 19 12.21 -0.18 -7.77
CA PHE A 19 12.98 0.42 -6.70
C PHE A 19 13.98 1.38 -7.34
N GLU A 20 13.89 2.66 -7.02
CA GLU A 20 14.97 3.59 -7.33
C GLU A 20 16.17 3.19 -6.47
N THR A 21 17.21 2.69 -7.12
CA THR A 21 18.41 2.18 -6.46
C THR A 21 19.64 2.43 -7.32
N HIS A 22 20.78 2.65 -6.67
CA HIS A 22 22.08 2.69 -7.34
C HIS A 22 22.64 1.29 -7.63
N ASP A 23 22.02 0.23 -7.10
CA ASP A 23 22.42 -1.17 -7.29
C ASP A 23 21.22 -2.06 -7.69
N PRO A 24 20.78 -2.01 -8.97
CA PRO A 24 19.68 -2.84 -9.46
C PRO A 24 19.97 -4.34 -9.38
N GLU A 25 21.23 -4.73 -9.60
CA GLU A 25 21.65 -6.13 -9.60
C GLU A 25 21.58 -6.73 -8.18
N GLY A 26 22.05 -5.98 -7.17
CA GLY A 26 21.91 -6.38 -5.77
C GLY A 26 20.45 -6.53 -5.34
N VAL A 27 19.56 -5.62 -5.77
CA VAL A 27 18.11 -5.73 -5.51
C VAL A 27 17.53 -6.98 -6.18
N ASN A 28 17.87 -7.26 -7.44
CA ASN A 28 17.43 -8.47 -8.12
C ASN A 28 17.89 -9.74 -7.41
N GLN A 29 19.17 -9.81 -7.02
CA GLN A 29 19.71 -10.94 -6.26
C GLN A 29 19.01 -11.11 -4.90
N PHE A 30 18.66 -10.00 -4.25
CA PHE A 30 17.89 -10.02 -3.01
C PHE A 30 16.47 -10.57 -3.23
N LEU A 31 15.77 -10.12 -4.26
CA LEU A 31 14.43 -10.61 -4.62
C LEU A 31 14.45 -12.12 -4.92
N VAL A 32 15.43 -12.60 -5.70
CA VAL A 32 15.60 -14.04 -6.00
C VAL A 32 15.78 -14.83 -4.70
N LYS A 33 16.67 -14.38 -3.81
CA LYS A 33 16.91 -15.04 -2.51
C LYS A 33 15.66 -15.05 -1.63
N MET A 34 14.86 -13.97 -1.63
CA MET A 34 13.59 -13.92 -0.89
C MET A 34 12.60 -14.96 -1.42
N VAL A 35 12.46 -15.10 -2.75
CA VAL A 35 11.58 -16.11 -3.36
C VAL A 35 12.07 -17.52 -3.04
N GLU A 36 13.37 -17.79 -3.16
CA GLU A 36 13.96 -19.09 -2.81
C GLU A 36 13.79 -19.44 -1.32
N GLY A 37 13.90 -18.45 -0.44
CA GLY A 37 13.63 -18.60 0.99
C GLY A 37 12.16 -18.91 1.26
N THR A 38 11.26 -18.17 0.61
CA THR A 38 9.81 -18.37 0.68
C THR A 38 9.40 -19.78 0.26
N LYS A 39 10.00 -20.32 -0.81
CA LYS A 39 9.77 -21.71 -1.27
C LYS A 39 10.17 -22.80 -0.26
N LYS A 40 11.01 -22.47 0.73
CA LYS A 40 11.45 -23.39 1.80
C LYS A 40 10.56 -23.30 3.05
N ALA A 41 9.60 -22.37 3.10
CA ALA A 41 8.70 -22.23 4.23
C ALA A 41 7.79 -23.46 4.38
N SER A 42 7.20 -23.66 5.56
CA SER A 42 6.19 -24.72 5.76
C SER A 42 4.78 -24.29 5.37
N GLY A 43 4.58 -23.00 5.08
CA GLY A 43 3.32 -22.40 4.69
C GLY A 43 3.46 -20.89 4.55
N LEU A 44 2.54 -20.28 3.81
CA LEU A 44 2.56 -18.86 3.48
C LEU A 44 1.32 -18.19 4.04
N ILE A 45 1.49 -17.11 4.78
CA ILE A 45 0.40 -16.34 5.36
C ILE A 45 0.25 -15.05 4.56
N PHE A 46 -0.96 -14.79 4.05
CA PHE A 46 -1.26 -13.60 3.26
C PHE A 46 -2.29 -12.73 3.97
N ASN A 47 -2.04 -11.42 3.96
CA ASN A 47 -3.00 -10.40 4.40
C ASN A 47 -4.00 -10.08 3.28
N THR A 48 -4.70 -11.10 2.82
CA THR A 48 -5.76 -11.02 1.80
C THR A 48 -6.84 -12.05 2.13
N PHE A 49 -7.92 -12.10 1.37
CA PHE A 49 -8.97 -13.11 1.50
C PHE A 49 -9.43 -13.57 0.13
N LYS A 50 -10.06 -14.76 0.09
CA LYS A 50 -10.39 -15.45 -1.15
C LYS A 50 -11.22 -14.58 -2.10
N GLU A 51 -12.27 -13.95 -1.60
CA GLU A 51 -13.20 -13.16 -2.41
C GLU A 51 -12.57 -11.89 -3.03
N LEU A 52 -11.37 -11.49 -2.57
CA LEU A 52 -10.64 -10.36 -3.14
C LEU A 52 -9.75 -10.78 -4.32
N GLU A 53 -9.09 -11.95 -4.24
CA GLU A 53 -7.98 -12.34 -5.13
C GLU A 53 -8.01 -13.85 -5.48
N GLU A 54 -9.20 -14.45 -5.63
CA GLU A 54 -9.36 -15.89 -5.89
C GLU A 54 -8.51 -16.42 -7.06
N PRO A 55 -8.48 -15.78 -8.25
CA PRO A 55 -7.69 -16.25 -9.37
C PRO A 55 -6.17 -16.27 -9.08
N GLU A 56 -5.67 -15.25 -8.39
CA GLU A 56 -4.26 -15.10 -8.04
C GLU A 56 -3.85 -16.11 -6.96
N LEU A 57 -4.70 -16.33 -5.95
CA LEU A 57 -4.49 -17.32 -4.91
C LEU A 57 -4.48 -18.76 -5.47
N ALA A 58 -5.29 -19.05 -6.49
CA ALA A 58 -5.29 -20.34 -7.17
C ALA A 58 -3.96 -20.59 -7.90
N LYS A 59 -3.47 -19.60 -8.66
CA LYS A 59 -2.17 -19.67 -9.36
C LYS A 59 -1.00 -19.82 -8.39
N LEU A 60 -1.08 -19.16 -7.24
CA LEU A 60 -0.04 -19.28 -6.21
C LEU A 60 0.16 -20.72 -5.75
N GLY A 61 -0.93 -21.50 -5.65
CA GLY A 61 -0.88 -22.92 -5.32
C GLY A 61 -0.19 -23.79 -6.38
N GLU A 62 -0.08 -23.31 -7.62
CA GLU A 62 0.69 -23.97 -8.69
C GLU A 62 2.20 -23.68 -8.56
N GLU A 63 2.57 -22.47 -8.12
CA GLU A 63 3.97 -22.05 -7.99
C GLU A 63 4.62 -22.46 -6.66
N PHE A 64 3.85 -22.50 -5.58
CA PHE A 64 4.32 -22.83 -4.24
C PHE A 64 3.65 -24.12 -3.78
N THR A 65 4.46 -25.15 -3.53
CA THR A 65 3.99 -26.49 -3.10
C THR A 65 3.55 -26.54 -1.63
N VAL A 66 3.55 -25.41 -0.94
CA VAL A 66 3.27 -25.29 0.49
C VAL A 66 1.90 -24.65 0.71
N PRO A 67 1.20 -24.96 1.81
CA PRO A 67 -0.12 -24.38 2.07
C PRO A 67 -0.09 -22.85 2.13
N ALA A 68 -1.02 -22.20 1.42
CA ALA A 68 -1.26 -20.76 1.50
C ALA A 68 -2.48 -20.45 2.38
N PHE A 69 -2.37 -19.45 3.24
CA PHE A 69 -3.36 -19.04 4.23
C PHE A 69 -3.73 -17.56 4.03
N PRO A 70 -4.74 -17.26 3.20
CA PRO A 70 -5.28 -15.91 3.04
C PRO A 70 -6.22 -15.59 4.21
N ILE A 71 -5.65 -15.16 5.33
CA ILE A 71 -6.36 -14.92 6.61
C ILE A 71 -6.58 -13.42 6.91
N GLY A 72 -6.52 -12.59 5.86
CA GLY A 72 -6.80 -11.16 5.93
C GLY A 72 -8.29 -10.83 6.00
N PRO A 73 -8.63 -9.54 6.12
CA PRO A 73 -7.70 -8.44 6.35
C PRO A 73 -7.35 -8.31 7.85
N PHE A 74 -6.06 -8.32 8.19
CA PHE A 74 -5.58 -8.38 9.58
C PHE A 74 -6.11 -7.23 10.45
N HIS A 75 -6.29 -6.05 9.88
CA HIS A 75 -6.77 -4.87 10.62
C HIS A 75 -8.19 -5.03 11.19
N LYS A 76 -8.97 -6.02 10.75
CA LYS A 76 -10.28 -6.34 11.34
C LYS A 76 -10.20 -7.24 12.57
N TYR A 77 -9.12 -8.01 12.70
CA TYR A 77 -8.95 -9.01 13.76
C TYR A 77 -8.01 -8.53 14.87
N PHE A 78 -7.17 -7.53 14.59
CA PHE A 78 -6.20 -6.98 15.54
C PHE A 78 -6.38 -5.46 15.67
N SER A 79 -6.39 -4.96 16.89
CA SER A 79 -6.47 -3.52 17.14
C SER A 79 -5.20 -2.82 16.69
N ALA A 80 -5.31 -1.68 16.01
CA ALA A 80 -4.17 -0.84 15.64
C ALA A 80 -3.34 -0.38 16.86
N SER A 81 -3.93 -0.36 18.06
CA SER A 81 -3.25 0.06 19.29
C SER A 81 -2.13 -0.88 19.73
N SER A 82 -2.13 -2.16 19.31
CA SER A 82 -1.08 -3.12 19.69
C SER A 82 0.19 -3.03 18.84
N SER A 83 0.17 -2.31 17.72
CA SER A 83 1.29 -2.20 16.77
C SER A 83 1.61 -0.78 16.33
N SER A 84 0.96 0.24 16.92
CA SER A 84 1.25 1.64 16.61
C SER A 84 2.60 2.06 17.18
N LEU A 85 3.47 2.61 16.34
CA LEU A 85 4.73 3.21 16.75
C LEU A 85 4.55 4.59 17.40
N TRP A 86 3.37 5.19 17.25
CA TRP A 86 3.06 6.55 17.68
C TRP A 86 1.80 6.60 18.55
N THR A 87 1.75 7.58 19.45
CA THR A 87 0.53 7.92 20.19
C THR A 87 -0.55 8.34 19.20
N GLN A 88 -1.76 7.78 19.34
CA GLN A 88 -2.86 8.09 18.45
C GLN A 88 -3.42 9.48 18.73
N ASP A 89 -3.41 10.36 17.72
CA ASP A 89 -4.20 11.59 17.75
C ASP A 89 -5.66 11.27 17.40
N ARG A 90 -6.57 11.63 18.31
CA ARG A 90 -8.02 11.42 18.17
C ARG A 90 -8.79 12.71 17.92
N THR A 91 -8.11 13.86 17.84
CA THR A 91 -8.77 15.17 17.64
C THR A 91 -9.55 15.23 16.34
N SER A 92 -9.05 14.58 15.28
CA SER A 92 -9.72 14.47 13.98
C SER A 92 -11.05 13.69 14.04
N ILE A 93 -11.19 12.76 14.98
CA ILE A 93 -12.43 11.97 15.14
C ILE A 93 -13.57 12.87 15.58
N SER A 94 -13.34 13.76 16.55
CA SER A 94 -14.36 14.71 17.00
C SER A 94 -14.85 15.62 15.87
N TRP A 95 -13.97 16.00 14.94
CA TRP A 95 -14.37 16.74 13.75
C TRP A 95 -15.17 15.87 12.77
N LEU A 96 -14.75 14.62 12.53
CA LEU A 96 -15.46 13.66 11.67
C LEU A 96 -16.88 13.38 12.17
N ASP A 97 -17.09 13.30 13.48
CA ASP A 97 -18.40 13.08 14.11
C ASP A 97 -19.41 14.19 13.78
N THR A 98 -18.96 15.37 13.36
CA THR A 98 -19.83 16.49 12.94
C THR A 98 -20.21 16.47 11.46
N GLN A 99 -19.60 15.59 10.66
CA GLN A 99 -19.78 15.54 9.21
C GLN A 99 -20.93 14.59 8.83
N ALA A 100 -21.48 14.78 7.63
CA ALA A 100 -22.50 13.87 7.13
C ALA A 100 -21.92 12.46 6.84
N THR A 101 -22.76 11.44 6.91
CA THR A 101 -22.34 10.07 6.63
C THR A 101 -21.83 9.95 5.18
N LYS A 102 -20.62 9.40 5.01
CA LYS A 102 -19.95 9.22 3.70
C LYS A 102 -19.70 10.54 2.94
N SER A 103 -19.51 11.67 3.64
CA SER A 103 -19.29 12.97 2.99
C SER A 103 -17.85 13.48 3.03
N VAL A 104 -16.92 12.79 3.71
CA VAL A 104 -15.54 13.24 3.90
C VAL A 104 -14.58 12.41 3.07
N ILE A 105 -13.69 13.07 2.34
CA ILE A 105 -12.59 12.41 1.63
C ILE A 105 -11.42 12.21 2.60
N TYR A 106 -10.97 10.98 2.80
CA TYR A 106 -9.72 10.71 3.50
C TYR A 106 -8.56 10.64 2.51
N VAL A 107 -7.51 11.43 2.76
CA VAL A 107 -6.31 11.49 1.91
C VAL A 107 -5.10 11.16 2.75
N SER A 108 -4.38 10.11 2.35
CA SER A 108 -3.09 9.73 2.94
C SER A 108 -2.25 8.99 1.91
N PHE A 109 -0.97 9.35 1.83
CA PHE A 109 0.02 8.69 0.97
C PHE A 109 0.86 7.66 1.75
N GLY A 110 0.41 7.29 2.96
CA GLY A 110 1.12 6.35 3.82
C GLY A 110 2.39 6.92 4.45
N SER A 111 3.14 6.04 5.10
CA SER A 111 4.34 6.42 5.88
C SER A 111 5.63 6.50 5.07
N VAL A 112 5.62 6.06 3.81
CA VAL A 112 6.84 5.91 2.98
C VAL A 112 6.85 6.88 1.80
N ALA A 113 5.74 7.02 1.08
CA ALA A 113 5.72 7.78 -0.17
C ALA A 113 6.09 9.27 0.07
N THR A 114 6.88 9.81 -0.84
CA THR A 114 7.27 11.22 -0.90
C THR A 114 6.77 11.84 -2.21
N MET A 115 6.70 13.17 -2.26
CA MET A 115 6.29 13.90 -3.46
C MET A 115 7.06 15.22 -3.57
N HIS A 116 7.06 15.82 -4.76
CA HIS A 116 7.57 17.17 -4.95
C HIS A 116 6.55 18.20 -4.44
N GLU A 117 7.02 19.39 -4.07
CA GLU A 117 6.17 20.49 -3.58
C GLU A 117 5.08 20.85 -4.60
N GLU A 118 5.42 20.84 -5.88
CA GLU A 118 4.48 21.07 -6.99
C GLU A 118 3.31 20.08 -6.96
N GLN A 119 3.58 18.80 -6.70
CA GLN A 119 2.54 17.77 -6.61
C GLN A 119 1.66 17.95 -5.36
N LEU A 120 2.27 18.34 -4.23
CA LEU A 120 1.52 18.68 -3.02
C LEU A 120 0.56 19.85 -3.29
N ASN A 121 1.03 20.88 -3.98
CA ASN A 121 0.23 22.05 -4.35
C ASN A 121 -0.93 21.66 -5.27
N GLU A 122 -0.70 20.81 -6.28
CA GLU A 122 -1.78 20.31 -7.14
C GLU A 122 -2.83 19.50 -6.36
N VAL A 123 -2.41 18.67 -5.39
CA VAL A 123 -3.35 17.95 -4.50
C VAL A 123 -4.15 18.94 -3.66
N ALA A 124 -3.50 19.96 -3.09
CA ALA A 124 -4.16 20.99 -2.28
C ALA A 124 -5.21 21.76 -3.10
N TRP A 125 -4.84 22.22 -4.30
CA TRP A 125 -5.76 22.89 -5.22
C TRP A 125 -6.92 21.98 -5.64
N GLY A 126 -6.65 20.71 -5.92
CA GLY A 126 -7.68 19.73 -6.25
C GLY A 126 -8.69 19.53 -5.12
N LEU A 127 -8.21 19.42 -3.87
CA LEU A 127 -9.05 19.28 -2.69
C LEU A 127 -9.90 20.54 -2.44
N GLU A 128 -9.29 21.73 -2.52
CA GLU A 128 -10.01 22.99 -2.37
C GLU A 128 -11.09 23.17 -3.44
N ASN A 129 -10.79 22.80 -4.69
CA ASN A 129 -11.72 22.93 -5.81
C ASN A 129 -12.83 21.88 -5.80
N SER A 130 -12.63 20.74 -5.13
CA SER A 130 -13.67 19.71 -4.98
C SER A 130 -14.90 20.19 -4.20
N LYS A 131 -14.72 21.23 -3.35
CA LYS A 131 -15.73 21.72 -2.40
C LYS A 131 -16.30 20.63 -1.48
N GLN A 132 -15.59 19.51 -1.34
CA GLN A 132 -15.93 18.44 -0.40
C GLN A 132 -15.14 18.63 0.90
N PRO A 133 -15.71 18.31 2.07
CA PRO A 133 -14.94 18.12 3.29
C PRO A 133 -13.86 17.06 3.07
N PHE A 134 -12.65 17.31 3.57
CA PHE A 134 -11.56 16.34 3.49
C PHE A 134 -10.76 16.29 4.79
N LEU A 135 -10.22 15.11 5.08
CA LEU A 135 -9.23 14.87 6.13
C LEU A 135 -7.94 14.41 5.43
N TRP A 136 -6.94 15.30 5.40
CA TRP A 136 -5.68 15.04 4.73
C TRP A 136 -4.53 14.89 5.74
N VAL A 137 -3.86 13.74 5.70
CA VAL A 137 -2.66 13.48 6.50
C VAL A 137 -1.44 14.03 5.78
N VAL A 138 -0.91 15.14 6.29
CA VAL A 138 0.38 15.72 5.88
C VAL A 138 1.41 15.41 6.97
N ARG A 139 2.51 14.74 6.60
CA ARG A 139 3.55 14.31 7.55
C ARG A 139 4.90 14.97 7.24
N PRO A 140 5.78 15.14 8.23
CA PRO A 140 7.19 15.43 8.00
C PRO A 140 7.82 14.45 6.99
N GLY A 141 8.65 14.99 6.09
CA GLY A 141 9.27 14.23 5.01
C GLY A 141 8.32 13.74 3.92
N LEU A 142 7.06 14.20 3.87
CA LEU A 142 6.18 13.96 2.71
C LEU A 142 6.68 14.71 1.46
N VAL A 143 7.19 15.93 1.65
CA VAL A 143 7.76 16.75 0.58
C VAL A 143 9.27 16.67 0.64
N HIS A 144 9.91 16.46 -0.51
CA HIS A 144 11.37 16.44 -0.61
C HIS A 144 11.98 17.73 -0.04
N GLY A 145 12.91 17.60 0.92
CA GLY A 145 13.62 18.74 1.50
C GLY A 145 12.86 19.51 2.58
N MET A 146 11.64 19.09 2.93
CA MET A 146 10.91 19.62 4.09
C MET A 146 11.01 18.62 5.26
N GLU A 147 11.91 18.92 6.20
CA GLU A 147 11.96 18.25 7.51
C GLU A 147 10.91 18.82 8.45
#